data_AF-A0A7Y4WFN2-F1
#
_entry.id   AF-A0A7Y4WFN2-F1
#
_cell.length_a   1.000
_cell.length_b   1.000
_cell.length_c   1.000
_cell.angle_alpha   90.00
_cell.angle_beta   90.00
_cell.angle_gamma   90.00
#
_symmetry.space_group_name_H-M   'P 1'
#
loop_
_entity.id
_entity.type
_entity.pdbx_description
1 polymer ?
#
loop_
_entity_poly.entity_id
_entity_poly.type
_entity_poly.pdbx_seq_one_letter_code
_entity_poly.pdbx_strand_id
1 'polypeptide(L)'
;MGSTTSNGARDSRSNDGAKTEAYGLTSRLRRAAVGIPSNISEGHQQSTRAYRHHLLIALGCQAECETQLKLVLRLRLAPAEEVHPVMETAQRAGRILHGLLRSLPRS
;
A
#
# COMPACT_ATOMS: atom_id res chain seq x y z
N MET A 1 -14.40 30.59 -52.39
CA MET A 1 -15.55 29.83 -51.85
C MET A 1 -15.04 28.44 -51.51
N GLY A 2 -14.42 28.23 -50.34
CA GLY A 2 -15.08 28.01 -49.04
C GLY A 2 -14.67 26.60 -48.61
N SER A 3 -13.67 26.47 -47.73
CA SER A 3 -13.86 25.92 -46.36
C SER A 3 -14.79 24.69 -46.33
N THR A 4 -14.32 23.49 -46.02
CA THR A 4 -14.13 23.12 -44.61
C THR A 4 -13.45 21.76 -44.48
N THR A 5 -12.46 21.74 -43.61
CA THR A 5 -11.92 20.62 -42.86
C THR A 5 -13.00 19.92 -42.03
N SER A 6 -13.02 18.58 -42.06
CA SER A 6 -13.69 17.72 -41.08
C SER A 6 -12.60 16.90 -40.38
N ASN A 7 -11.89 17.52 -39.43
CA ASN A 7 -12.04 17.34 -37.99
C ASN A 7 -12.18 15.88 -37.52
N GLY A 8 -11.08 15.11 -37.67
CA GLY A 8 -10.83 13.94 -36.84
C GLY A 8 -10.51 14.39 -35.41
N ALA A 9 -11.55 14.55 -34.59
CA ALA A 9 -11.44 14.81 -33.17
C ALA A 9 -10.79 13.61 -32.48
N ARG A 10 -9.45 13.65 -32.35
CA ARG A 10 -8.74 12.83 -31.36
C ARG A 10 -9.20 13.28 -29.99
N ASP A 11 -9.90 12.39 -29.30
CA ASP A 11 -10.26 12.51 -27.89
C ASP A 11 -8.95 12.49 -27.07
N SER A 12 -8.34 13.68 -26.91
CA SER A 12 -7.21 13.93 -26.03
C SER A 12 -7.70 14.17 -24.60
N ARG A 13 -8.49 13.24 -24.05
CA ARG A 13 -8.74 13.21 -22.61
C ARG A 13 -7.47 12.74 -21.92
N SER A 14 -6.84 13.70 -21.26
CA SER A 14 -5.52 13.67 -20.65
C SER A 14 -5.32 12.44 -19.77
N ASN A 15 -4.31 11.62 -20.09
CA ASN A 15 -3.82 10.50 -19.27
C ASN A 15 -3.17 10.96 -17.93
N ASP A 16 -3.28 12.24 -17.59
CA ASP A 16 -2.61 12.84 -16.43
C ASP A 16 -3.29 12.47 -15.10
N GLY A 17 -4.61 12.27 -15.11
CA GLY A 17 -5.35 11.79 -13.93
C GLY A 17 -4.95 10.38 -13.52
N ALA A 18 -4.91 9.45 -14.50
CA ALA A 18 -4.53 8.06 -14.26
C ALA A 18 -3.07 7.92 -13.77
N LYS A 19 -2.15 8.73 -14.32
CA LYS A 19 -0.77 8.78 -13.85
C LYS A 19 -0.69 9.30 -12.41
N THR A 20 -1.41 10.37 -12.09
CA THR A 20 -1.42 10.97 -10.74
C THR A 20 -1.95 10.01 -9.68
N GLU A 21 -3.02 9.28 -9.99
CA GLU A 21 -3.57 8.24 -9.10
C GLU A 21 -2.58 7.09 -8.88
N ALA A 22 -1.91 6.63 -9.94
CA ALA A 22 -0.86 5.61 -9.83
C ALA A 22 0.33 6.08 -8.97
N TYR A 23 0.75 7.35 -9.09
CA TYR A 23 1.79 7.94 -8.24
C TYR A 23 1.34 8.03 -6.77
N GLY A 24 0.10 8.45 -6.53
CA GLY A 24 -0.50 8.51 -5.20
C GLY A 24 -0.51 7.15 -4.51
N LEU A 25 -0.98 6.13 -5.23
CA LEU A 25 -1.04 4.73 -4.78
C LEU A 25 0.35 4.18 -4.46
N THR A 26 1.30 4.37 -5.38
CA THR A 26 2.70 3.94 -5.21
C THR A 26 3.32 4.56 -3.96
N SER A 27 3.11 5.86 -3.74
CA SER A 27 3.67 6.56 -2.58
C SER A 27 3.10 6.02 -1.25
N ARG A 28 1.80 5.73 -1.19
CA ARG A 28 1.14 5.17 0.00
C ARG A 28 1.63 3.76 0.27
N LEU A 29 1.68 2.92 -0.75
CA LEU A 29 2.16 1.54 -0.63
C LEU A 29 3.60 1.48 -0.15
N ARG A 30 4.49 2.35 -0.66
CA ARG A 30 5.88 2.46 -0.19
C ARG A 30 5.95 2.90 1.27
N ARG A 31 5.23 3.96 1.66
CA ARG A 31 5.23 4.44 3.05
C ARG A 31 4.68 3.39 4.01
N ALA A 32 3.57 2.73 3.66
CA ALA A 32 3.00 1.66 4.46
C ALA A 32 3.99 0.49 4.60
N ALA A 33 4.62 0.05 3.50
CA ALA A 33 5.58 -1.05 3.52
C ALA A 33 6.82 -0.75 4.39
N VAL A 34 7.35 0.48 4.31
CA VAL A 34 8.47 0.94 5.15
C VAL A 34 8.03 1.13 6.61
N GLY A 35 6.79 1.57 6.84
CA GLY A 35 6.25 1.78 8.18
C GLY A 35 6.19 0.51 9.03
N ILE A 36 6.04 -0.67 8.40
CA ILE A 36 6.03 -1.96 9.12
C ILE A 36 7.35 -2.18 9.88
N PRO A 37 8.52 -2.32 9.23
CA PRO A 37 9.79 -2.53 9.93
C PRO A 37 10.20 -1.34 10.79
N SER A 38 9.92 -0.09 10.37
CA SER A 38 10.26 1.10 11.16
C SER A 38 9.56 1.12 12.51
N ASN A 39 8.26 0.82 12.56
CA ASN A 39 7.56 0.77 13.84
C ASN A 39 8.01 -0.41 14.72
N ILE A 40 8.31 -1.57 14.13
CA ILE A 40 8.86 -2.71 14.88
C ILE A 40 10.17 -2.30 15.57
N SER A 41 11.12 -1.73 14.83
CA SER A 41 12.44 -1.38 15.36
C SER A 41 12.42 -0.22 16.35
N GLU A 42 11.58 0.79 16.11
CA GLU A 42 11.41 1.93 17.01
C GLU A 42 10.78 1.50 18.34
N GLY A 43 9.72 0.69 18.28
CA GLY A 43 9.05 0.20 19.48
C GLY A 43 9.88 -0.79 20.29
N HIS A 44 10.74 -1.59 19.64
CA HIS A 44 11.55 -2.60 20.32
C HIS A 44 12.52 -2.01 21.36
N GLN A 45 12.93 -0.76 21.18
CA GLN A 45 13.83 -0.04 22.10
C GLN A 45 13.09 0.60 23.30
N GLN A 46 11.77 0.44 23.38
CA GLN A 46 10.91 1.10 24.35
C GLN A 46 10.33 0.11 25.39
N SER A 47 9.58 0.64 26.36
CA SER A 47 8.82 -0.19 27.31
C SER A 47 7.87 -1.17 26.61
N THR A 48 7.53 -2.29 27.25
CA THR A 48 6.58 -3.28 26.69
C THR A 48 5.26 -2.64 26.23
N ARG A 49 4.72 -1.70 27.01
CA ARG A 49 3.49 -0.97 26.66
C ARG A 49 3.67 -0.16 25.37
N ALA A 50 4.76 0.58 25.25
CA ALA A 50 5.08 1.36 24.06
C ALA A 50 5.37 0.45 22.86
N TYR A 51 6.09 -0.65 23.06
CA TYR A 51 6.35 -1.61 21.99
C TYR A 51 5.06 -2.18 21.42
N ARG A 52 4.12 -2.60 22.28
CA ARG A 52 2.78 -3.05 21.86
C ARG A 52 2.06 -1.99 21.04
N HIS A 53 2.15 -0.71 21.43
CA HIS A 53 1.57 0.39 20.67
C HIS A 53 2.20 0.51 19.27
N HIS A 54 3.52 0.49 19.15
CA HIS A 54 4.19 0.50 17.85
C HIS A 54 3.85 -0.73 17.00
N LEU A 55 3.70 -1.92 17.59
CA LEU A 55 3.25 -3.12 16.86
C LEU A 55 1.82 -2.96 16.32
N LEU A 56 0.93 -2.25 17.03
CA LEU A 56 -0.40 -1.91 16.51
C LEU A 56 -0.31 -0.95 15.32
N ILE A 57 0.61 0.02 15.35
CA ILE A 57 0.87 0.90 14.20
C ILE A 57 1.41 0.08 13.02
N ALA A 58 2.36 -0.82 13.25
CA ALA A 58 2.89 -1.72 12.21
C ALA A 58 1.79 -2.59 11.59
N LEU A 59 0.84 -3.09 12.39
CA LEU A 59 -0.34 -3.80 11.89
C LEU A 59 -1.24 -2.89 11.03
N GLY A 60 -1.42 -1.63 11.41
CA GLY A 60 -2.11 -0.63 10.60
C GLY A 60 -1.44 -0.43 9.24
N CYS A 61 -0.12 -0.25 9.22
CA CYS A 61 0.66 -0.16 7.99
C CYS A 61 0.53 -1.42 7.11
N GLN A 62 0.56 -2.60 7.72
CA GLN A 62 0.38 -3.88 7.03
C GLN A 62 -1.01 -3.99 6.40
N ALA A 63 -2.07 -3.60 7.11
CA ALA A 63 -3.43 -3.58 6.59
C ALA A 63 -3.60 -2.58 5.44
N GLU A 64 -2.93 -1.42 5.51
CA GLU A 64 -2.89 -0.47 4.40
C GLU A 64 -2.21 -1.09 3.17
N CYS A 65 -1.06 -1.75 3.31
CA CYS A 65 -0.40 -2.46 2.21
C CYS A 65 -1.35 -3.44 1.50
N GLU A 66 -2.02 -4.30 2.27
CA GLU A 66 -2.99 -5.24 1.68
C GLU A 66 -4.12 -4.53 0.94
N THR A 67 -4.63 -3.44 1.52
CA THR A 67 -5.72 -2.65 0.91
C THR A 67 -5.26 -2.04 -0.41
N GLN A 68 -4.07 -1.44 -0.45
CA GLN A 68 -3.52 -0.86 -1.67
C GLN A 68 -3.25 -1.94 -2.73
N LEU A 69 -2.71 -3.10 -2.36
CA LEU A 69 -2.49 -4.21 -3.30
C LEU A 69 -3.82 -4.77 -3.85
N LYS A 70 -4.88 -4.85 -3.03
CA LYS A 70 -6.23 -5.19 -3.50
C LYS A 70 -6.77 -4.17 -4.50
N LEU A 71 -6.47 -2.87 -4.30
CA LEU A 71 -6.83 -1.82 -5.26
C LEU A 71 -6.05 -1.94 -6.57
N VAL A 72 -4.74 -2.24 -6.51
CA VAL A 72 -3.92 -2.50 -7.71
C VAL A 72 -4.55 -3.59 -8.58
N LEU A 73 -4.97 -4.71 -7.98
CA LEU A 73 -5.66 -5.80 -8.68
C LEU A 73 -7.01 -5.35 -9.27
N ARG A 74 -7.85 -4.70 -8.44
CA ARG A 74 -9.20 -4.26 -8.85
C ARG A 74 -9.17 -3.26 -10.01
N LEU A 75 -8.21 -2.36 -10.00
CA LEU A 75 -8.02 -1.33 -11.02
C LEU A 75 -7.14 -1.81 -12.18
N ARG A 76 -6.68 -3.07 -12.16
CA ARG A 76 -5.80 -3.67 -13.18
C ARG A 76 -4.54 -2.84 -13.45
N LEU A 77 -3.96 -2.28 -12.40
CA LEU A 77 -2.77 -1.42 -12.48
C LEU A 77 -1.47 -2.21 -12.57
N ALA A 78 -1.49 -3.50 -12.25
CA ALA A 78 -0.39 -4.43 -12.46
C ALA A 78 -0.92 -5.86 -12.68
N PRO A 79 -0.14 -6.74 -13.32
CA PRO A 79 -0.51 -8.15 -13.51
C PRO A 79 -0.68 -8.89 -12.18
N ALA A 80 -1.63 -9.81 -12.11
CA ALA A 80 -1.96 -10.52 -10.87
C ALA A 80 -0.78 -11.40 -10.40
N GLU A 81 -0.04 -11.97 -11.34
CA GLU A 81 1.17 -12.75 -11.13
C GLU A 81 2.30 -11.96 -10.44
N GLU A 82 2.34 -10.64 -10.60
CA GLU A 82 3.29 -9.77 -9.91
C GLU A 82 2.77 -9.34 -8.53
N VAL A 83 1.46 -9.15 -8.39
CA VAL A 83 0.86 -8.65 -7.15
C VAL A 83 0.66 -9.74 -6.10
N HIS A 84 0.30 -10.96 -6.50
CA HIS A 84 0.02 -12.06 -5.57
C HIS A 84 1.20 -12.41 -4.66
N PRO A 85 2.45 -12.54 -5.15
CA PRO A 85 3.59 -12.82 -4.27
C PRO A 85 3.84 -11.72 -3.23
N VAL A 86 3.59 -10.45 -3.59
CA VAL A 86 3.72 -9.31 -2.68
C VAL A 86 2.59 -9.33 -1.65
N MET A 87 1.36 -9.63 -2.07
CA MET A 87 0.20 -9.80 -1.18
C MET A 87 0.45 -10.90 -0.15
N GLU A 88 0.95 -12.06 -0.57
CA GLU A 88 1.28 -13.16 0.35
C GLU A 88 2.35 -12.75 1.36
N THR A 89 3.34 -11.97 0.92
CA THR A 89 4.38 -11.44 1.80
C THR A 89 3.80 -10.49 2.84
N ALA A 90 2.92 -9.56 2.44
CA ALA A 90 2.21 -8.67 3.35
C ALA A 90 1.37 -9.46 4.36
N GLN A 91 0.64 -10.48 3.93
CA GLN A 91 -0.16 -11.34 4.81
C GLN A 91 0.70 -12.15 5.78
N ARG A 92 1.86 -12.67 5.33
CA ARG A 92 2.85 -13.33 6.21
C ARG A 92 3.33 -12.38 7.29
N ALA A 93 3.68 -11.14 6.93
CA ALA A 93 4.09 -10.13 7.89
C ALA A 93 2.99 -9.85 8.94
N GLY A 94 1.73 -9.75 8.51
CA GLY A 94 0.59 -9.58 9.42
C GLY A 94 0.44 -10.73 10.43
N ARG A 95 0.62 -11.98 9.99
CA ARG A 95 0.59 -13.15 10.89
C ARG A 95 1.71 -13.11 11.93
N ILE A 96 2.92 -12.75 11.51
CA ILE A 96 4.08 -12.64 12.40
C ILE A 96 3.86 -11.50 13.42
N LEU A 97 3.43 -10.32 12.96
CA LEU A 97 3.12 -9.18 13.82
C LEU A 97 2.05 -9.53 14.87
N HIS A 98 0.97 -10.20 14.46
CA HIS A 98 -0.05 -10.67 15.40
C HIS A 98 0.51 -11.68 16.41
N GLY A 99 1.36 -12.61 15.97
CA GLY A 99 2.04 -13.55 16.86
C GLY A 99 2.88 -12.84 17.92
N LEU A 100 3.70 -11.89 17.47
CA LEU A 100 4.57 -11.08 18.32
C LEU A 100 3.78 -10.20 19.31
N LEU A 101 2.70 -9.55 18.86
CA LEU A 101 1.84 -8.76 19.75
C LEU A 101 1.18 -9.62 20.83
N ARG A 102 0.83 -10.87 20.51
CA ARG A 102 0.25 -11.84 21.47
C ARG A 102 1.28 -12.38 22.46
N SER A 103 2.55 -12.49 22.07
CA SER A 103 3.61 -12.98 22.98
C SER A 103 4.04 -11.94 24.02
N LEU A 104 3.71 -10.66 23.83
CA LEU A 104 4.02 -9.61 24.80
C LEU A 104 3.00 -9.54 25.94
N PRO A 105 3.42 -9.31 27.20
CA PRO A 105 2.53 -9.12 28.35
C PRO A 105 1.52 -7.99 28.11
N ARG A 106 0.29 -8.15 28.62
CA ARG A 106 -0.72 -7.09 28.68
C ARG A 106 -0.58 -6.35 30.02
N SER A 107 0.43 -5.49 30.13
CA SER A 107 0.64 -4.60 31.29
C SER A 107 -0.15 -3.30 31.16
#